data_AF-A0A2E4M802-F1
#
_entry.id   AF-A0A2E4M802-F1
#
_cell.length_a   1.000
_cell.length_b   1.000
_cell.length_c   1.000
_cell.angle_alpha   90.00
_cell.angle_beta   90.00
_cell.angle_gamma   90.00
#
_symmetry.space_group_name_H-M   'P 1'
#
loop_
_entity.id
_entity.type
_entity.pdbx_description
1 polymer ?
#
loop_
_entity_poly.entity_id
_entity_poly.type
_entity_poly.pdbx_seq_one_letter_code
_entity_poly.pdbx_strand_id
1 'polypeptide(L)'
;MSEDFDPYLEWFGIEPSDHPIDFYQLIGVKSMENDVELLDSTIQSHMERLHALQSGPRGKYTQNILNELVQARLVFSDPERKQIYDDELELADQEGLVIPSQVVVPSEDDAET
;
A
#
# COMPACT_ATOMS: atom_id res chain seq x y z
N MET A 1 19.66 -3.94 22.15
CA MET A 1 18.20 -3.80 22.33
C MET A 1 17.82 -2.61 21.49
N SER A 2 17.61 -2.83 20.21
CA SER A 2 17.04 -1.81 19.34
C SER A 2 15.57 -2.14 19.28
N GLU A 3 14.78 -1.46 20.11
CA GLU A 3 13.33 -1.45 20.01
C GLU A 3 13.00 -0.61 18.76
N ASP A 4 13.37 -1.12 17.58
CA ASP A 4 12.92 -0.58 16.31
C ASP A 4 11.41 -0.82 16.26
N PHE A 5 10.66 0.23 16.53
CA PHE A 5 9.21 0.19 16.46
C PHE A 5 8.82 -0.01 15.00
N ASP A 6 8.38 -1.21 14.66
CA ASP A 6 7.88 -1.58 13.35
C ASP A 6 6.37 -1.27 13.26
N PRO A 7 5.97 -0.20 12.55
CA PRO A 7 4.57 0.20 12.51
C PRO A 7 3.69 -0.81 11.74
N TYR A 8 4.25 -1.55 10.79
CA TYR A 8 3.56 -2.61 10.05
C TYR A 8 3.21 -3.80 10.96
N LEU A 9 4.15 -4.24 11.79
CA LEU A 9 3.91 -5.31 12.76
C LEU A 9 2.92 -4.88 13.85
N GLU A 10 3.07 -3.68 14.39
CA GLU A 10 2.25 -3.19 15.50
C GLU A 10 0.82 -2.80 15.11
N TRP A 11 0.60 -2.27 13.89
CA TRP A 11 -0.72 -1.80 13.47
C TRP A 11 -1.43 -2.72 12.49
N PHE A 12 -0.67 -3.42 11.64
CA PHE A 12 -1.20 -4.29 10.60
C PHE A 12 -0.90 -5.77 10.85
N GLY A 13 -0.04 -6.10 11.83
CA GLY A 13 0.35 -7.47 12.12
C GLY A 13 1.26 -8.08 11.05
N ILE A 14 1.87 -7.26 10.19
CA ILE A 14 2.70 -7.72 9.08
C ILE A 14 4.13 -7.86 9.59
N GLU A 15 4.69 -9.07 9.50
CA GLU A 15 6.05 -9.33 9.95
C GLU A 15 7.09 -8.71 9.00
N PRO A 16 8.23 -8.21 9.51
CA PRO A 16 9.30 -7.65 8.68
C PRO A 16 9.92 -8.67 7.70
N SER A 17 9.69 -9.97 7.94
CA SER A 17 10.11 -11.06 7.03
C SER A 17 9.20 -11.20 5.81
N ASP A 18 8.02 -10.58 5.83
CA ASP A 18 7.03 -10.58 4.74
C ASP A 18 7.29 -9.45 3.72
N HIS A 19 8.39 -8.71 3.89
CA HIS A 19 8.75 -7.63 2.98
C HIS A 19 9.43 -8.17 1.71
N PRO A 20 9.07 -7.63 0.53
CA PRO A 20 8.22 -6.45 0.30
C PRO A 20 6.72 -6.73 0.40
N ILE A 21 6.01 -5.82 1.06
CA ILE A 21 4.55 -5.86 1.22
C ILE A 21 3.90 -5.24 -0.02
N ASP A 22 2.89 -5.88 -0.59
CA ASP A 22 2.05 -5.31 -1.66
C ASP A 22 0.97 -4.37 -1.14
N PHE A 23 0.38 -3.54 -2.01
CA PHE A 23 -0.76 -2.70 -1.61
C PHE A 23 -1.94 -3.53 -1.08
N TYR A 24 -2.21 -4.69 -1.67
CA TYR A 24 -3.26 -5.60 -1.21
C TYR A 24 -2.97 -6.14 0.20
N GLN A 25 -1.72 -6.51 0.48
CA GLN A 25 -1.30 -7.00 1.80
C GLN A 25 -1.31 -5.89 2.85
N LEU A 26 -0.88 -4.67 2.48
CA LEU A 26 -0.90 -3.50 3.36
C LEU A 26 -2.31 -3.18 3.87
N ILE A 27 -3.31 -3.33 3.01
CA ILE A 27 -4.71 -3.06 3.36
C ILE A 27 -5.33 -4.27 4.09
N GLY A 28 -4.78 -5.47 3.89
CA GLY A 28 -5.26 -6.73 4.46
C GLY A 28 -6.43 -7.33 3.69
N VAL A 29 -6.47 -7.12 2.37
CA VAL A 29 -7.50 -7.66 1.46
C VAL A 29 -6.92 -8.79 0.61
N LYS A 30 -7.80 -9.48 -0.14
CA LYS A 30 -7.37 -10.49 -1.09
C LYS A 30 -6.59 -9.84 -2.26
N SER A 31 -5.55 -10.50 -2.74
CA SER A 31 -4.84 -10.08 -3.95
C SER A 31 -5.79 -10.02 -5.15
N MET A 32 -5.60 -9.02 -6.02
CA MET A 32 -6.42 -8.79 -7.21
C MET A 32 -7.91 -8.59 -6.90
N GLU A 33 -8.21 -7.96 -5.76
CA GLU A 33 -9.58 -7.60 -5.39
C GLU A 33 -10.19 -6.68 -6.47
N ASN A 34 -11.42 -6.96 -6.89
CA ASN A 34 -12.08 -6.20 -7.96
C ASN A 34 -13.03 -5.13 -7.42
N ASP A 35 -13.37 -5.19 -6.14
CA ASP A 35 -14.29 -4.28 -5.50
C ASP A 35 -13.57 -2.99 -5.04
N VAL A 36 -13.60 -1.97 -5.91
CA VAL A 36 -12.95 -0.68 -5.65
C VAL A 36 -13.55 0.03 -4.44
N GLU A 37 -14.86 -0.12 -4.19
CA GLU A 37 -15.52 0.46 -3.03
C GLU A 37 -15.04 -0.20 -1.72
N LEU A 38 -14.84 -1.51 -1.73
CA LEU A 38 -14.25 -2.23 -0.60
C LEU A 38 -12.80 -1.79 -0.35
N LEU A 39 -11.99 -1.65 -1.40
CA LEU A 39 -10.61 -1.18 -1.30
C LEU A 39 -10.55 0.23 -0.70
N ASP A 40 -11.30 1.18 -1.27
CA ASP A 40 -11.35 2.57 -0.82
C ASP A 40 -11.82 2.69 0.63
N SER A 41 -12.91 2.00 0.99
CA SER A 41 -13.44 2.02 2.36
C SER A 41 -12.48 1.43 3.39
N THR A 42 -11.76 0.37 3.03
CA THR A 42 -10.76 -0.25 3.92
C THR A 42 -9.55 0.66 4.10
N ILE A 43 -9.03 1.24 3.00
CA ILE A 43 -7.95 2.22 3.04
C ILE A 43 -8.32 3.42 3.91
N GLN A 44 -9.52 3.98 3.70
CA GLN A 44 -10.01 5.13 4.45
C GLN A 44 -10.08 4.83 5.95
N SER A 45 -10.58 3.65 6.32
CA SER A 45 -10.65 3.20 7.72
C SER A 45 -9.26 3.12 8.37
N HIS A 46 -8.25 2.65 7.63
CA HIS A 46 -6.85 2.63 8.10
C HIS A 46 -6.29 4.05 8.26
N MET A 47 -6.54 4.94 7.29
CA MET A 47 -6.10 6.33 7.38
C MET A 47 -6.70 7.04 8.59
N GLU A 48 -7.99 6.87 8.86
CA GLU A 48 -8.67 7.46 10.02
C GLU A 48 -8.03 7.02 11.35
N ARG A 49 -7.72 5.71 11.47
CA ARG A 49 -7.01 5.17 12.64
C ARG A 49 -5.61 5.80 12.77
N LEU A 50 -4.88 5.89 11.68
CA LEU A 50 -3.52 6.46 11.67
C LEU A 50 -3.53 7.96 11.96
N HIS A 51 -4.53 8.71 11.49
CA HIS A 51 -4.70 10.13 11.82
C HIS A 51 -4.91 10.34 13.32
N ALA A 52 -5.66 9.47 14.00
CA ALA A 52 -5.81 9.53 15.45
C ALA A 52 -4.46 9.30 16.18
N LEU A 53 -3.59 8.46 15.61
CA LEU A 53 -2.25 8.16 16.15
C LEU A 53 -1.19 9.20 15.75
N GLN A 54 -1.43 9.99 14.70
CA GLN A 54 -0.50 10.97 14.14
C GLN A 54 -0.12 12.07 15.13
N SER A 55 -1.04 12.42 16.05
CA SER A 55 -0.76 13.39 17.12
C SER A 55 0.04 12.82 18.29
N GLY A 56 0.31 11.51 18.29
CA GLY A 56 1.04 10.82 19.34
C GLY A 56 2.56 10.74 19.12
N PRO A 57 3.31 10.12 20.04
CA PRO A 57 4.77 9.98 19.95
C PRO A 57 5.25 9.16 18.75
N ARG A 58 4.36 8.36 18.14
CA ARG A 58 4.62 7.51 16.98
C ARG A 58 4.14 8.14 15.65
N GLY A 59 3.73 9.42 15.64
CA GLY A 59 3.19 10.07 14.44
C GLY A 59 4.15 10.18 13.26
N LYS A 60 5.47 10.13 13.50
CA LYS A 60 6.46 10.06 12.40
C LYS A 60 6.32 8.78 11.55
N TYR A 61 5.85 7.68 12.16
CA TYR A 61 5.65 6.40 11.46
C TYR A 61 4.32 6.35 10.73
N THR A 62 3.27 7.00 11.26
CA THR A 62 1.97 7.08 10.58
C THR A 62 2.09 7.82 9.26
N GLN A 63 2.97 8.82 9.16
CA GLN A 63 3.13 9.61 7.94
C GLN A 63 3.59 8.77 6.73
N ASN A 64 4.51 7.82 6.94
CA ASN A 64 4.98 6.94 5.87
C ASN A 64 3.84 6.05 5.37
N ILE A 65 3.16 5.37 6.28
CA ILE A 65 2.04 4.48 5.94
C ILE A 65 0.87 5.24 5.33
N LEU A 66 0.57 6.45 5.82
CA LEU A 66 -0.45 7.30 5.22
C LEU A 66 -0.11 7.62 3.76
N ASN A 67 1.15 7.92 3.44
CA ASN A 67 1.57 8.14 2.06
C ASN A 67 1.39 6.88 1.21
N GLU A 68 1.77 5.71 1.72
CA GLU A 68 1.59 4.42 1.02
C GLU A 68 0.10 4.11 0.78
N LEU A 69 -0.76 4.34 1.77
CA LEU A 69 -2.21 4.17 1.65
C LEU A 69 -2.81 5.13 0.61
N VAL A 70 -2.33 6.38 0.54
CA VAL A 70 -2.76 7.34 -0.49
C VAL A 70 -2.36 6.86 -1.88
N GLN A 71 -1.15 6.31 -2.05
CA GLN A 71 -0.70 5.72 -3.32
C GLN A 71 -1.56 4.52 -3.69
N ALA A 72 -1.82 3.61 -2.75
CA ALA A 72 -2.69 2.45 -2.95
C ALA A 72 -4.08 2.88 -3.46
N ARG A 73 -4.66 3.90 -2.81
CA ARG A 73 -5.95 4.47 -3.21
C ARG A 73 -5.93 5.02 -4.63
N LEU A 74 -4.86 5.72 -5.00
CA LEU A 74 -4.72 6.32 -6.33
C LEU A 74 -4.58 5.24 -7.41
N VAL A 75 -3.86 4.15 -7.12
CA VAL A 75 -3.74 2.99 -8.02
C VAL A 75 -5.07 2.27 -8.16
N PHE A 76 -5.77 1.99 -7.05
CA PHE A 76 -7.03 1.22 -7.10
C PHE A 76 -8.24 2.02 -7.55
N SER A 77 -8.24 3.34 -7.36
CA SER A 77 -9.30 4.22 -7.87
C SER A 77 -9.27 4.37 -9.39
N ASP A 78 -8.13 4.04 -10.03
CA ASP A 78 -7.95 4.14 -11.47
C ASP A 78 -7.84 2.72 -12.06
N PRO A 79 -8.82 2.29 -12.87
CA PRO A 79 -8.83 0.93 -13.39
C PRO A 79 -7.66 0.64 -14.34
N GLU A 80 -7.12 1.63 -15.06
CA GLU A 80 -5.97 1.44 -15.94
C GLU A 80 -4.69 1.24 -15.11
N ARG A 81 -4.50 2.07 -14.08
CA ARG A 81 -3.34 1.94 -13.17
C ARG A 81 -3.40 0.66 -12.35
N LYS A 82 -4.59 0.26 -11.91
CA LYS A 82 -4.81 -1.03 -11.24
C LYS A 82 -4.45 -2.20 -12.17
N GLN A 83 -4.86 -2.15 -13.44
CA GLN A 83 -4.51 -3.19 -14.40
C GLN A 83 -3.00 -3.30 -14.60
N ILE A 84 -2.30 -2.18 -14.78
CA ILE A 84 -0.82 -2.17 -14.88
C ILE A 84 -0.20 -2.81 -13.63
N TYR A 85 -0.67 -2.41 -12.45
CA TYR A 85 -0.16 -2.97 -11.19
C TYR A 85 -0.45 -4.47 -11.05
N ASP A 86 -1.64 -4.93 -11.43
CA ASP A 86 -2.02 -6.35 -11.40
C ASP A 86 -1.17 -7.17 -12.40
N ASP A 87 -0.90 -6.65 -13.60
CA ASP A 87 -0.02 -7.28 -14.61
C ASP A 87 1.43 -7.39 -14.11
N GLU A 88 1.95 -6.31 -13.51
CA GLU A 88 3.28 -6.33 -12.91
C GLU A 88 3.31 -7.36 -11.77
N LEU A 89 2.28 -7.41 -10.92
CA LEU A 89 2.20 -8.35 -9.80
C LEU A 89 2.19 -9.81 -10.27
N GLU A 90 1.44 -10.12 -11.33
CA GLU A 90 1.45 -11.45 -11.96
C GLU A 90 2.81 -11.81 -12.55
N LEU A 91 3.50 -10.84 -13.18
CA LEU A 91 4.85 -11.07 -13.72
C LEU A 91 5.86 -11.30 -12.59
N ALA A 92 5.76 -10.54 -11.52
CA ALA A 92 6.63 -10.66 -10.37
C ALA A 92 6.44 -12.02 -9.68
N ASP A 93 5.20 -12.45 -9.44
CA ASP A 93 4.89 -13.78 -8.89
C ASP A 93 5.51 -14.91 -9.73
N GLN A 94 5.44 -14.81 -11.06
CA GLN A 94 6.03 -15.78 -11.99
C GLN A 94 7.56 -15.81 -11.96
N GLU A 95 8.20 -14.65 -11.86
CA GLU A 95 9.66 -14.50 -11.83
C GLU A 95 10.24 -14.70 -10.41
N GLY A 96 9.38 -14.90 -9.40
CA GLY A 96 9.75 -14.89 -7.98
C GLY A 96 10.27 -13.52 -7.50
N LEU A 97 9.92 -12.47 -8.24
CA LEU A 97 10.14 -11.07 -7.87
C LEU A 97 8.93 -10.57 -7.06
N VAL A 98 9.16 -9.54 -6.28
CA VAL A 98 8.18 -9.03 -5.31
C VAL A 98 8.06 -7.54 -5.52
N ILE A 99 6.82 -7.06 -5.67
CA ILE A 99 6.55 -5.68 -6.05
C ILE A 99 6.44 -4.83 -4.79
N PRO A 100 7.23 -3.75 -4.66
CA PRO A 100 7.07 -2.88 -3.51
C PRO A 100 5.73 -2.12 -3.61
N SER A 101 5.06 -1.91 -2.48
CA SER A 101 3.94 -0.96 -2.30
C SER A 101 4.33 0.52 -2.52
N GLN A 102 5.40 0.78 -3.26
CA GLN A 102 5.81 2.10 -3.72
C GLN A 102 5.97 2.13 -5.25
N VAL A 103 5.39 1.17 -5.99
CA VAL A 103 5.42 1.22 -7.46
C VAL A 103 4.90 2.55 -7.93
N VAL A 104 5.83 3.32 -8.47
CA VAL A 104 5.60 4.49 -9.29
C VAL A 104 5.05 3.96 -10.60
N VAL A 105 3.75 3.66 -10.65
CA VAL A 105 3.08 3.53 -11.94
C VAL A 105 3.42 4.80 -12.72
N PRO A 106 4.08 4.69 -13.88
CA PRO A 106 4.50 5.86 -14.62
C PRO A 106 3.24 6.64 -14.96
N SER A 107 3.08 7.83 -14.37
CA SER A 107 2.07 8.76 -14.81
C SER A 107 2.31 8.99 -16.29
N GLU A 108 1.43 8.51 -17.16
CA GLU A 108 1.45 8.81 -18.60
C GLU A 108 1.15 10.32 -18.89
N ASP A 109 1.41 11.21 -17.93
CA ASP A 109 1.31 12.67 -18.05
C ASP A 109 2.66 13.32 -18.46
N ASP A 110 3.64 12.52 -18.90
CA ASP A 110 4.88 12.98 -19.56
C ASP A 110 4.91 12.58 -21.07
N ALA A 111 3.74 12.27 -21.63
CA ALA A 111 3.54 12.16 -23.08
C ALA A 111 2.64 13.32 -23.55
N GLU A 112 3.24 14.24 -24.33
CA GLU A 112 2.65 15.44 -24.97
C GLU A 112 2.66 16.70 -24.07
N THR A 113 3.56 17.70 -24.26
CA THR A 113 3.88 18.48 -25.48
C THR A 113 5.27 19.13 -25.38
#